data_AF-A0A8W8MRW1-F1
#
_entry.id   AF-A0A8W8MRW1-F1
#
_cell.length_a   1.000
_cell.length_b   1.000
_cell.length_c   1.000
_cell.angle_alpha   90.00
_cell.angle_beta   90.00
_cell.angle_gamma   90.00
#
_symmetry.space_group_name_H-M   'P 1'
#
loop_
_entity.id
_entity.type
_entity.pdbx_description
1 polymer ?
#
loop_
_entity_poly.entity_id
_entity_poly.type
_entity_poly.pdbx_seq_one_letter_code
_entity_poly.pdbx_strand_id
1 'polypeptide(L)'
;FLGQGDGQVSVFTLINQKLLDFGIPRFNVGPYVVEPIALVGMILAGLMFGLPGLLFGGVLFMVVMSSQVATNAGNQRGQAGTGGGGGGHRLG
;
A
#
# COMPACT_ATOMS: atom_id res chain seq x y z
N PHE A 1 4.23 -12.80 27.29
CA PHE A 1 4.59 -11.67 26.43
C PHE A 1 3.62 -11.63 25.26
N LEU A 2 3.07 -10.44 25.00
CA LEU A 2 1.84 -10.19 24.23
C LEU A 2 1.89 -10.69 22.78
N GLY A 3 0.75 -11.18 22.31
CA GLY A 3 0.53 -11.66 20.95
C GLY A 3 0.79 -10.57 19.92
N GLN A 4 1.84 -10.79 19.14
CA GLN A 4 2.06 -10.17 17.85
C GLN A 4 0.87 -10.55 16.96
N GLY A 5 0.19 -9.58 16.36
CA GLY A 5 -0.96 -9.75 15.49
C GLY A 5 -0.62 -10.41 14.16
N ASP A 6 0.08 -11.54 14.21
CA ASP A 6 0.31 -12.47 13.12
C ASP A 6 -0.97 -13.26 12.87
N GLY A 7 -1.56 -13.09 11.68
CA GLY A 7 -2.40 -14.15 11.13
C GLY A 7 -3.74 -13.78 10.51
N GLN A 8 -4.15 -12.51 10.48
CA GLN A 8 -5.30 -12.17 9.64
C GLN A 8 -4.81 -11.91 8.22
N VAL A 9 -4.65 -12.98 7.44
CA VAL A 9 -4.47 -12.86 5.99
C VAL A 9 -5.63 -12.02 5.47
N SER A 10 -5.32 -10.79 5.07
CA SER A 10 -6.33 -9.83 4.64
C SER A 10 -7.10 -10.41 3.46
N VAL A 11 -8.42 -10.20 3.43
CA VAL A 11 -9.29 -10.67 2.34
C VAL A 11 -8.76 -10.15 0.99
N PHE A 12 -8.18 -8.95 0.97
CA PHE A 12 -7.53 -8.37 -0.19
C PHE A 12 -6.32 -9.19 -0.67
N THR A 13 -5.52 -9.74 0.25
CA THR A 13 -4.39 -10.61 -0.10
C THR A 13 -4.85 -11.92 -0.74
N LEU A 14 -5.92 -12.54 -0.23
CA LEU A 14 -6.51 -13.73 -0.85
C LEU A 14 -7.01 -13.44 -2.27
N ILE A 15 -7.70 -12.31 -2.44
CA ILE A 15 -8.23 -11.92 -3.75
C ILE A 15 -7.07 -11.67 -4.73
N ASN A 16 -6.02 -10.96 -4.32
CA ASN A 16 -4.84 -10.74 -5.14
C ASN A 16 -4.17 -12.04 -5.57
N GLN A 17 -4.06 -13.04 -4.68
CA GLN A 17 -3.53 -14.35 -5.05
C GLN A 17 -4.39 -15.04 -6.09
N LYS A 18 -5.72 -15.06 -5.90
CA LYS A 18 -6.63 -15.63 -6.91
C LYS A 18 -6.51 -14.94 -8.27
N LEU A 19 -6.36 -13.62 -8.28
CA LEU A 19 -6.18 -12.87 -9.53
C LEU A 19 -4.85 -13.18 -10.21
N LEU A 20 -3.78 -13.44 -9.44
CA LEU A 20 -2.50 -13.91 -9.98
C LEU A 20 -2.65 -15.31 -10.57
N ASP A 21 -3.37 -16.21 -9.90
CA ASP A 21 -3.65 -17.57 -10.38
C ASP A 21 -4.51 -17.54 -11.66
N PHE A 22 -5.40 -16.54 -11.80
CA PHE A 22 -6.13 -16.27 -13.03
C PHE A 22 -5.28 -15.66 -14.15
N GLY A 23 -3.99 -15.38 -13.89
CA GLY A 23 -3.04 -14.86 -14.88
C GLY A 23 -2.96 -13.34 -14.95
N ILE A 24 -3.55 -12.60 -14.01
CA ILE A 24 -3.42 -11.14 -13.96
C ILE A 24 -2.13 -10.79 -13.23
N PRO A 25 -1.11 -10.24 -13.93
CA PRO A 25 0.18 -9.96 -13.32
C PRO A 25 0.15 -8.72 -12.44
N ARG A 26 1.17 -8.58 -11.59
CA ARG A 26 1.45 -7.33 -10.87
C ARG A 26 2.17 -6.37 -11.81
N PHE A 27 1.80 -5.09 -11.77
CA PHE A 27 2.46 -4.06 -12.58
C PHE A 27 3.30 -3.14 -11.69
N ASN A 28 4.59 -3.03 -12.01
CA ASN A 28 5.48 -2.12 -11.31
C ASN A 28 5.54 -0.81 -12.09
N VAL A 29 5.16 0.29 -11.44
CA VAL A 29 5.21 1.64 -11.99
C VAL A 29 6.22 2.45 -11.17
N GLY A 30 7.45 2.49 -11.68
CA GLY A 30 8.58 3.06 -10.96
C GLY A 30 8.78 2.37 -9.60
N PRO A 31 8.71 3.09 -8.46
CA PRO A 31 8.86 2.51 -7.12
C PRO A 31 7.57 1.87 -6.56
N TYR A 32 6.45 1.95 -7.27
CA TYR A 32 5.15 1.46 -6.78
C TYR A 32 4.74 0.15 -7.47
N VAL A 33 4.24 -0.81 -6.71
CA VAL A 33 3.65 -2.04 -7.26
C VAL A 33 2.13 -1.93 -7.21
N VAL A 34 1.49 -1.96 -8.38
CA VAL A 34 0.04 -1.97 -8.51
C VAL A 34 -0.44 -3.41 -8.34
N GLU A 35 -1.31 -3.61 -7.34
CA GLU A 35 -1.89 -4.92 -7.05
C GLU A 35 -2.93 -5.32 -8.11
N PRO A 36 -3.07 -6.63 -8.41
CA PRO A 36 -4.05 -7.13 -9.36
C PRO A 36 -5.48 -6.66 -9.11
N ILE A 37 -5.91 -6.60 -7.84
CA ILE A 37 -7.27 -6.17 -7.48
C ILE A 37 -7.54 -4.71 -7.85
N ALA A 38 -6.53 -3.83 -7.76
CA ALA A 38 -6.66 -2.43 -8.16
C ALA A 38 -6.86 -2.32 -9.67
N LEU A 39 -6.17 -3.16 -10.44
CA LEU A 39 -6.27 -3.20 -11.89
C LEU A 39 -7.65 -3.70 -12.35
N VAL A 40 -8.16 -4.76 -11.72
CA VAL A 40 -9.51 -5.26 -11.98
C VAL A 40 -10.56 -4.22 -11.60
N GLY A 41 -10.42 -3.58 -10.44
CA GLY A 41 -11.33 -2.50 -10.01
C GLY A 41 -11.38 -1.34 -11.01
N MET A 42 -10.23 -0.93 -11.55
CA MET A 42 -10.14 0.10 -12.59
C MET A 42 -10.86 -0.30 -13.89
N ILE A 43 -10.65 -1.53 -14.37
CA ILE A 43 -11.32 -2.02 -15.58
C ILE A 43 -12.83 -2.10 -15.37
N LEU A 44 -13.27 -2.66 -14.24
CA LEU A 44 -14.70 -2.76 -13.91
C LEU A 44 -15.35 -1.39 -13.78
N ALA A 45 -14.69 -0.42 -13.16
CA ALA A 45 -15.16 0.95 -13.09
C ALA A 45 -15.34 1.57 -14.50
N GLY A 46 -14.38 1.32 -15.39
CA GLY A 46 -14.46 1.74 -16.79
C GLY A 46 -15.60 1.05 -17.56
N LEU A 47 -15.86 -0.23 -17.31
CA LEU A 47 -16.93 -0.97 -17.98
C LEU A 47 -18.33 -0.60 -17.46
N MET A 48 -18.50 -0.38 -16.15
CA MET A 48 -19.81 -0.08 -15.56
C MET A 48 -20.24 1.39 -15.71
N PHE A 49 -19.29 2.32 -15.66
CA PHE A 49 -19.57 3.76 -15.67
C PHE A 49 -18.96 4.49 -16.87
N GLY A 50 -18.29 3.77 -17.78
CA GLY A 50 -17.61 4.37 -18.94
C GLY A 50 -16.41 5.22 -18.54
N LEU A 51 -16.06 6.17 -19.42
CA LEU A 51 -14.99 7.15 -19.18
C LEU A 51 -15.18 7.96 -17.88
N PRO A 52 -16.41 8.40 -17.50
CA PRO A 52 -16.64 9.08 -16.22
C PRO A 52 -16.22 8.27 -14.99
N GLY A 53 -16.48 6.96 -14.98
CA GLY A 53 -16.08 6.08 -13.89
C GLY A 53 -14.58 5.94 -13.75
N LEU A 54 -13.87 5.88 -14.88
CA LEU A 54 -12.42 5.75 -14.92
C LEU A 54 -11.75 7.05 -14.41
N LEU A 55 -12.29 8.21 -14.78
CA LEU A 55 -11.85 9.50 -14.24
C LEU A 55 -12.07 9.60 -12.73
N PHE A 56 -13.26 9.22 -12.26
CA PHE A 56 -13.58 9.23 -10.83
C PHE A 56 -12.67 8.29 -10.02
N GLY A 57 -12.48 7.06 -10.50
CA GLY A 57 -11.56 6.09 -9.89
C GLY A 57 -10.11 6.57 -9.87
N GLY A 58 -9.63 7.17 -10.96
CA GLY A 58 -8.29 7.75 -11.05
C GLY A 58 -8.07 8.91 -10.07
N VAL A 59 -9.08 9.78 -9.89
CA VAL A 59 -9.02 10.88 -8.91
C VAL A 59 -8.95 10.34 -7.49
N LEU A 60 -9.80 9.37 -7.14
CA LEU A 60 -9.76 8.74 -5.81
C LEU A 60 -8.41 8.05 -5.54
N PHE A 61 -7.85 7.38 -6.54
CA PHE A 61 -6.53 6.76 -6.44
C PHE A 61 -5.43 7.80 -6.15
N MET A 62 -5.43 8.93 -6.86
CA MET A 62 -4.50 10.03 -6.58
C MET A 62 -4.62 10.55 -5.15
N VAL A 63 -5.84 10.73 -4.64
CA VAL A 63 -6.09 11.20 -3.26
C VAL A 63 -5.55 10.22 -2.23
N VAL A 64 -5.78 8.92 -2.43
CA VAL A 64 -5.26 7.87 -1.56
C VAL A 64 -3.73 7.84 -1.63
N MET A 65 -3.15 7.91 -2.82
CA MET A 65 -1.71 7.92 -3.01
C MET A 65 -1.05 9.14 -2.38
N SER A 66 -1.62 10.34 -2.53
CA SER A 66 -1.14 11.55 -1.87
C SER A 66 -1.27 11.45 -0.35
N SER A 67 -2.34 10.82 0.14
CA SER A 67 -2.53 10.59 1.58
C SER A 67 -1.46 9.66 2.13
N GLN A 68 -1.16 8.55 1.46
CA GLN A 68 -0.11 7.63 1.88
C GLN A 68 1.28 8.27 1.82
N VAL A 69 1.57 9.06 0.78
CA VAL A 69 2.83 9.81 0.67
C VAL A 69 2.94 10.85 1.80
N ALA A 70 1.86 11.55 2.12
CA ALA A 70 1.81 12.50 3.24
C ALA A 70 1.98 11.80 4.60
N THR A 71 1.34 10.64 4.80
CA THR A 71 1.49 9.82 6.01
C THR A 71 2.93 9.32 6.17
N ASN A 72 3.55 8.82 5.10
CA ASN A 72 4.94 8.33 5.12
C ASN A 72 5.96 9.46 5.31
N ALA A 73 5.73 10.65 4.74
CA ALA A 73 6.55 11.83 4.95
C ALA A 73 6.42 12.40 6.38
N GLY A 74 5.25 12.29 7.00
CA GLY A 74 5.03 12.64 8.42
C GLY A 74 5.74 11.67 9.37
N ASN A 75 5.79 10.37 9.04
CA ASN A 75 6.39 9.35 9.88
C ASN A 75 7.93 9.46 9.99
N GLN A 76 8.59 10.05 8.99
CA GLN A 76 10.05 10.32 9.04
C GLN A 76 10.42 11.51 9.93
N ARG A 77 9.49 12.46 10.19
CA ARG A 77 9.70 13.56 11.15
C ARG A 77 9.52 13.13 12.60
N GLY A 78 8.79 12.04 12.86
CA GLY A 78 8.67 11.44 14.20
C GLY A 78 9.89 10.60 14.61
N GLN A 79 10.72 10.18 13.65
CA GLN A 79 11.91 9.35 13.89
C GLN A 79 13.23 10.13 13.76
N ALA A 80 13.17 11.47 13.81
CA ALA A 80 14.33 12.35 13.92
C ALA A 80 14.37 13.09 15.27
N GLY A 81 13.71 12.55 16.31
CA GLY A 81 13.54 13.20 17.61
C GLY A 81 13.82 12.33 18.84
N THR A 82 14.35 11.10 18.68
CA THR A 82 14.63 10.20 19.82
C THR A 82 15.95 9.46 19.65
N GLY A 83 17.02 10.21 19.44
CA GLY A 83 18.40 9.71 19.36
C GLY A 83 19.32 10.44 20.35
N GLY A 84 18.80 10.79 21.53
CA GLY A 84 19.57 11.40 22.61
C GLY A 84 20.05 10.36 23.61
N GLY A 85 21.35 10.09 23.62
CA GLY A 85 22.08 9.61 24.80
C GLY A 85 21.97 8.12 25.13
N GLY A 86 22.90 7.32 24.61
CA GLY A 86 23.07 5.93 25.01
C GLY A 86 24.52 5.47 24.85
N GLY A 87 25.44 6.16 25.53
CA GLY A 87 26.85 5.77 25.59
C GLY A 87 27.04 4.46 26.32
N GLY A 88 27.29 3.37 25.59
CA GLY A 88 27.69 2.08 26.13
C GLY A 88 29.17 1.84 25.92
N HIS A 89 29.98 2.08 26.96
CA HIS A 89 31.37 1.62 27.05
C HIS A 89 31.40 0.08 26.98
N ARG A 90 32.19 -0.46 26.05
CA ARG A 90 32.53 -1.89 26.03
C ARG A 90 33.92 -2.06 26.63
N LEU A 91 34.00 -2.56 27.85
CA LEU A 91 35.20 -3.15 28.45
C LEU A 91 34.75 -4.30 29.36
N GLY A 92 35.29 -5.49 29.13
CA GLY A 92 35.05 -6.71 29.92
C GLY A 92 34.66 -7.89 29.05
#